data_AF-A0A3D0KU89-F1
#
_entry.id   AF-A0A3D0KU89-F1
#
_cell.length_a   1.000
_cell.length_b   1.000
_cell.length_c   1.000
_cell.angle_alpha   90.00
_cell.angle_beta   90.00
_cell.angle_gamma   90.00
#
_symmetry.space_group_name_H-M   'P 1'
#
loop_
_entity.id
_entity.type
_entity.pdbx_description
1 polymer ?
#
loop_
_entity_poly.entity_id
_entity_poly.type
_entity_poly.pdbx_seq_one_letter_code
_entity_poly.pdbx_strand_id
1 'polypeptide(L)' 'MHVIGGGLAGSEAAFQIAARGVPVILHEMRPVRMTDA' A
#
# COMPACT_ATOMS: atom_id res chain seq x y z
N MET A 1 -10.15 -5.59 -1.82
CA MET A 1 -10.08 -4.12 -1.57
C MET A 1 -8.72 -3.60 -2.05
N HIS A 2 -8.64 -2.37 -2.58
CA HIS A 2 -7.39 -1.80 -3.08
C HIS A 2 -7.04 -0.55 -2.26
N VAL A 3 -5.81 -0.47 -1.76
CA VAL A 3 -5.27 0.71 -1.08
C VAL A 3 -4.18 1.28 -1.96
N ILE A 4 -4.27 2.57 -2.31
CA ILE A 4 -3.27 3.26 -3.12
C ILE A 4 -2.44 4.18 -2.21
N GLY A 5 -1.12 4.06 -2.31
CA GLY A 5 -0.13 4.74 -1.48
C GLY A 5 0.34 3.87 -0.30
N GLY A 6 1.62 3.52 -0.28
CA GLY A 6 2.27 2.72 0.77
C GLY A 6 2.90 3.56 1.88
N GLY A 7 2.46 4.81 2.06
CA GLY A 7 2.85 5.64 3.20
C GLY A 7 2.29 5.11 4.54
N LEU A 8 2.50 5.86 5.63
CA LEU A 8 2.08 5.46 6.98
C LEU A 8 0.60 5.07 7.05
N ALA A 9 -0.28 5.96 6.58
CA ALA A 9 -1.73 5.74 6.65
C ALA A 9 -2.21 4.59 5.74
N GLY A 10 -1.65 4.46 4.54
CA GLY A 10 -2.05 3.42 3.60
C GLY A 10 -1.60 2.03 4.03
N SER A 11 -0.39 1.93 4.57
CA SER A 11 0.14 0.67 5.12
C SER A 11 -0.66 0.22 6.34
N GLU A 12 -0.99 1.13 7.26
CA GLU A 12 -1.84 0.82 8.43
C GLU A 12 -3.26 0.40 8.01
N ALA A 13 -3.86 1.10 7.05
CA ALA A 13 -5.18 0.73 6.54
C ALA A 13 -5.17 -0.69 5.93
N ALA A 14 -4.17 -1.01 5.11
CA ALA A 14 -4.02 -2.35 4.53
C ALA A 14 -3.83 -3.42 5.62
N PHE A 15 -3.01 -3.14 6.64
CA PHE A 15 -2.82 -4.04 7.78
C PHE A 15 -4.14 -4.32 8.51
N GLN A 16 -4.91 -3.29 8.83
CA GLN A 16 -6.18 -3.44 9.54
C GLN A 16 -7.26 -4.16 8.70
N ILE A 17 -7.27 -3.97 7.38
CA ILE A 17 -8.18 -4.69 6.47
C ILE A 17 -7.81 -6.18 6.44
N ALA A 18 -6.52 -6.50 6.29
CA ALA A 18 -6.03 -7.87 6.28
C ALA A 18 -6.27 -8.59 7.62
N ALA A 19 -6.05 -7.91 8.75
CA ALA A 19 -6.27 -8.45 10.10
C ALA A 19 -7.74 -8.85 10.35
N ARG A 20 -8.69 -8.23 9.64
CA ARG A 20 -10.12 -8.59 9.68
C ARG A 20 -10.49 -9.71 8.71
N GLY A 21 -9.51 -10.35 8.07
CA GLY A 21 -9.72 -11.43 7.12
C GLY A 21 -10.22 -10.98 5.75
N VAL A 22 -10.17 -9.67 5.45
CA VAL A 22 -10.60 -9.13 4.16
C VAL A 22 -9.40 -9.08 3.20
N PRO A 23 -9.47 -9.72 2.02
CA PRO A 23 -8.40 -9.64 1.02
C PRO A 23 -8.16 -8.20 0.56
N VAL A 24 -6.90 -7.76 0.64
CA VAL A 24 -6.48 -6.41 0.29
C VAL A 24 -5.20 -6.43 -0.52
N ILE A 25 -5.09 -5.50 -1.48
CA ILE A 25 -3.89 -5.24 -2.27
C ILE A 25 -3.45 -3.81 -1.98
N LEU A 26 -2.21 -3.63 -1.52
CA LEU A 26 -1.58 -2.34 -1.32
C LEU A 26 -0.71 -1.98 -2.53
N HIS A 27 -0.96 -0.83 -3.13
CA HIS A 27 -0.23 -0.33 -4.28
C HIS A 27 0.61 0.89 -3.89
N GLU A 28 1.94 0.78 -3.87
CA GLU A 28 2.85 1.92 -3.76
C GLU A 28 3.24 2.39 -5.16
N MET A 29 2.95 3.66 -5.48
CA MET A 29 3.17 4.22 -6.81
C MET A 29 4.62 4.72 -6.99
N ARG A 30 5.33 4.99 -5.89
CA ARG A 30 6.74 5.37 -5.96
C ARG A 30 7.56 4.21 -6.52
N PRO A 31 8.40 4.46 -7.53
CA PRO A 31 9.17 3.39 -8.14
C PRO A 31 10.27 2.92 -7.19
N VAL A 32 10.61 1.63 -7.29
CA VAL A 32 11.75 1.07 -6.53
C VAL A 32 13.08 1.66 -7.02
N ARG A 33 13.14 2.05 -8.30
CA ARG A 33 14.30 2.69 -8.90
C ARG A 33 13.88 4.00 -9.55
N MET A 34 14.54 5.08 -9.14
CA MET A 34 14.40 6.38 -9.78
C MET A 34 15.19 6.40 -11.10
N THR A 35 14.69 7.14 -12.09
CA THR A 35 15.48 7.53 -13.25
C THR A 35 16.43 8.64 -12.86
N ASP A 36 17.61 8.69 -13.47
CA ASP A 36 18.53 9.82 -13.32
C ASP A 36 17.86 11.10 -13.85
N ALA A 37 18.26 12.24 -13.29
CA ALA A 37 17.71 13.57 -13.59
C ALA A 37 18.28 14.16 -14.89
#